data_AF-X1EKU6-F1
#
_entry.id   AF-X1EKU6-F1
#
_cell.length_a   1.000
_cell.length_b   1.000
_cell.length_c   1.000
_cell.angle_alpha   90.00
_cell.angle_beta   90.00
_cell.angle_gamma   90.00
#
_symmetry.space_group_name_H-M   'P 1'
#
loop_
_entity.id
_entity.type
_entity.pdbx_description
1 polymer ?
#
loop_
_entity_poly.entity_id
_entity_poly.type
_entity_poly.pdbx_seq_one_letter_code
_entity_poly.pdbx_strand_id
1 'polypeptide(L)'
;MKGPSDKLQTIIILLLLAAATLAVYQQVRGHDFIAFDDDLYVTDNVNVQNGLTWRGVKWAFTTTQAYNWHPLVWISHMLDCQLYNLNPAGHHFTNVLFHIVNTLLLFLVLNRMTGSFWRSGFVAALFALHPLHVESVAWVSERKDVLSTFFWLLTMWLYVHYVRHPRLVNYLSIMLALALGLMAKQMLVTLPLVLLLLDYWPLERFTLGRQK
;
A
#
# COMPACT_ATOMS: atom_id res chain seq x y z
N MET A 1 -0.86 12.82 25.98
CA MET A 1 -1.39 11.44 25.97
C MET A 1 -2.85 11.53 25.52
N LYS A 2 -3.25 10.85 24.44
CA LYS A 2 -4.65 10.87 23.95
C LYS A 2 -5.57 10.17 24.95
N GLY A 3 -6.73 10.76 25.25
CA GLY A 3 -7.69 10.23 26.21
C GLY A 3 -8.39 8.96 25.73
N PRO A 4 -9.15 8.25 26.59
CA PRO A 4 -9.94 7.08 26.21
C PRO A 4 -10.94 7.38 25.07
N SER A 5 -11.54 8.57 25.07
CA SER A 5 -12.46 9.06 24.03
C SER A 5 -11.80 9.13 22.66
N ASP A 6 -10.55 9.59 22.59
CA ASP A 6 -9.83 9.79 21.32
C ASP A 6 -9.46 8.45 20.67
N LYS A 7 -9.18 7.43 21.51
CA LYS A 7 -8.92 6.07 21.04
C LYS A 7 -10.19 5.47 20.43
N LEU A 8 -11.33 5.62 21.11
CA LEU A 8 -12.61 5.14 20.60
C LEU A 8 -12.98 5.82 19.27
N GLN A 9 -12.84 7.14 19.17
CA GLN A 9 -13.08 7.86 17.92
C GLN A 9 -12.18 7.38 16.78
N THR A 10 -10.89 7.14 17.06
CA THR A 10 -9.94 6.61 16.07
C THR A 10 -10.40 5.23 15.58
N ILE A 11 -10.80 4.32 16.47
CA ILE A 11 -11.30 2.99 16.12
C ILE A 11 -12.57 3.10 15.27
N ILE A 12 -13.52 3.96 15.67
CA ILE A 12 -14.75 4.18 14.91
C ILE A 12 -14.44 4.65 13.49
N ILE A 13 -13.55 5.63 13.30
CA ILE A 13 -13.16 6.08 11.96
C ILE A 13 -12.53 4.95 11.15
N LEU A 14 -11.62 4.17 11.75
CA LEU A 14 -10.99 3.05 11.05
C LEU A 14 -12.02 2.01 10.58
N LEU A 15 -12.99 1.68 11.45
CA LEU A 15 -14.07 0.74 11.11
C LEU A 15 -14.98 1.30 10.02
N LEU A 16 -15.35 2.59 10.11
CA LEU A 16 -16.18 3.24 9.09
C LEU A 16 -15.48 3.29 7.73
N LEU A 17 -14.19 3.65 7.69
CA LEU A 17 -13.40 3.67 6.46
C LEU A 17 -13.31 2.26 5.85
N ALA A 18 -13.02 1.24 6.66
CA ALA A 18 -12.95 -0.14 6.19
C ALA A 18 -14.30 -0.63 5.66
N ALA A 19 -15.39 -0.38 6.39
CA ALA A 19 -16.74 -0.78 5.99
C ALA A 19 -17.20 -0.06 4.71
N ALA A 20 -16.97 1.25 4.59
CA ALA A 20 -17.32 2.02 3.41
C ALA A 20 -16.55 1.55 2.17
N THR A 21 -15.23 1.33 2.31
CA THR A 21 -14.39 0.79 1.24
C THR A 21 -14.88 -0.59 0.79
N LEU A 22 -15.16 -1.48 1.75
CA LEU A 22 -15.68 -2.81 1.44
C LEU A 22 -17.04 -2.75 0.75
N ALA A 23 -17.95 -1.87 1.18
CA ALA A 23 -19.28 -1.74 0.61
C ALA A 23 -19.25 -1.31 -0.88
N VAL A 24 -18.31 -0.43 -1.25
CA VAL A 24 -18.12 0.00 -2.65
C VAL A 24 -17.45 -1.08 -3.49
N TYR A 25 -16.41 -1.71 -2.95
CA TYR A 25 -15.61 -2.66 -3.73
C TYR A 25 -16.11 -4.11 -3.67
N GLN A 26 -17.09 -4.47 -2.84
CA GLN A 26 -17.57 -5.87 -2.74
C GLN A 26 -17.97 -6.49 -4.10
N GLN A 27 -18.44 -5.66 -5.03
CA GLN A 27 -18.88 -6.07 -6.36
C GLN A 27 -17.75 -6.68 -7.21
N VAL A 28 -16.48 -6.34 -6.96
CA VAL A 28 -15.36 -6.87 -7.74
C VAL A 28 -15.17 -8.38 -7.59
N ARG A 29 -15.78 -8.99 -6.56
CA ARG A 29 -15.77 -10.44 -6.38
C ARG A 29 -16.50 -11.19 -7.50
N GLY A 30 -17.38 -10.52 -8.23
CA GLY A 30 -18.09 -11.09 -9.37
C GLY A 30 -17.43 -10.81 -10.73
N HIS A 31 -16.27 -10.14 -10.74
CA HIS A 31 -15.55 -9.84 -11.98
C HIS A 31 -14.57 -10.98 -12.33
N ASP A 32 -14.33 -11.15 -13.63
CA ASP A 32 -13.34 -12.08 -14.17
C ASP A 32 -11.98 -11.40 -14.37
N PHE A 33 -10.93 -12.20 -14.61
CA PHE A 33 -9.65 -11.69 -15.12
C PHE A 33 -9.84 -11.00 -16.47
N ILE A 34 -9.04 -9.97 -16.74
CA ILE A 34 -9.10 -9.24 -18.01
C ILE A 34 -7.90 -9.57 -18.91
N ALA A 35 -8.16 -9.79 -20.19
CA ALA A 35 -7.16 -10.12 -21.21
C ALA A 35 -6.38 -8.86 -21.68
N PHE A 36 -5.67 -8.24 -20.75
CA PHE A 36 -4.76 -7.12 -21.04
C PHE A 36 -3.39 -7.39 -20.43
N ASP A 37 -3.31 -7.49 -19.09
CA ASP A 37 -2.08 -7.86 -18.37
C ASP A 37 -2.26 -9.06 -17.43
N ASP A 38 -3.50 -9.49 -17.13
CA ASP A 38 -3.74 -10.57 -16.15
C ASP A 38 -3.24 -11.93 -16.66
N ASP A 39 -3.22 -12.12 -17.97
CA ASP A 39 -2.57 -13.24 -18.64
C ASP A 39 -1.05 -13.26 -18.36
N LEU A 40 -0.39 -12.13 -18.58
CA LEU A 40 1.05 -12.00 -18.37
C LEU A 40 1.45 -12.15 -16.89
N TYR A 41 0.67 -11.59 -15.97
CA TYR A 41 0.98 -11.61 -14.55
C TYR A 41 0.48 -12.88 -13.84
N VAL A 42 -0.63 -13.48 -14.28
CA VAL A 42 -1.33 -14.54 -13.52
C VAL A 42 -1.75 -15.72 -14.42
N THR A 43 -2.69 -15.54 -15.35
CA THR A 43 -3.44 -16.67 -15.95
C THR A 43 -2.66 -17.49 -16.97
N ASP A 44 -1.57 -16.94 -17.54
CA ASP A 44 -0.66 -17.67 -18.44
C ASP A 44 0.74 -17.83 -17.81
N ASN A 45 0.95 -17.29 -16.61
CA ASN A 45 2.23 -17.33 -15.94
C ASN A 45 2.41 -18.61 -15.10
N VAL A 46 3.03 -19.62 -15.71
CA VAL A 46 3.30 -20.91 -15.06
C VAL A 46 4.11 -20.80 -13.76
N ASN A 47 4.99 -19.82 -13.61
CA ASN A 47 5.77 -19.66 -12.37
C ASN A 47 4.89 -19.15 -11.23
N VAL A 48 3.91 -18.32 -11.54
CA VAL A 48 2.95 -17.75 -10.58
C VAL A 48 1.88 -18.78 -10.20
N GLN A 49 1.35 -19.52 -11.18
CA GLN A 49 0.31 -20.53 -10.95
C GLN A 49 0.74 -21.70 -10.05
N ASN A 50 2.03 -22.04 -10.08
CA ASN A 50 2.59 -23.10 -9.23
C ASN A 50 2.63 -22.73 -7.73
N GLY A 51 2.18 -21.53 -7.36
CA GLY A 51 2.17 -21.07 -5.98
C GLY A 51 3.56 -20.66 -5.47
N LEU A 52 3.70 -20.51 -4.15
CA LEU A 52 4.98 -20.16 -3.55
C LEU A 52 5.93 -21.35 -3.57
N THR A 53 6.85 -21.34 -4.54
CA THR A 53 7.94 -22.30 -4.65
C THR A 53 9.28 -21.57 -4.61
N TRP A 54 10.34 -22.23 -4.14
CA TRP A 54 11.69 -21.64 -4.16
C TRP A 54 12.11 -21.25 -5.58
N ARG A 55 11.76 -22.07 -6.57
CA ARG A 55 11.99 -21.77 -7.99
C ARG A 55 11.22 -20.51 -8.44
N GLY A 56 9.96 -20.38 -8.06
CA GLY A 56 9.12 -19.20 -8.36
C GLY A 56 9.67 -17.93 -7.73
N VAL A 57 10.06 -17.98 -6.45
CA VAL A 57 10.68 -16.83 -5.76
C VAL A 57 11.99 -16.42 -6.44
N LYS A 58 12.89 -17.38 -6.73
CA LYS A 58 14.13 -17.08 -7.45
C LYS A 58 13.85 -16.47 -8.82
N TRP A 59 12.88 -17.01 -9.54
CA TRP A 59 12.44 -16.49 -10.84
C TRP A 59 11.94 -15.05 -10.72
N ALA A 60 11.11 -14.74 -9.73
CA ALA A 60 10.55 -13.41 -9.52
C ALA A 60 11.64 -12.34 -9.33
N PHE A 61 12.75 -12.67 -8.65
CA PHE A 61 13.86 -11.74 -8.44
C PHE A 61 14.82 -11.58 -9.64
N THR A 62 14.82 -12.52 -10.58
CA THR A 62 15.83 -12.60 -11.65
C THR A 62 15.27 -12.33 -13.05
N THR A 63 13.95 -12.20 -13.18
CA THR A 63 13.28 -12.02 -14.46
C THR A 63 12.82 -10.59 -14.69
N THR A 64 12.62 -10.23 -15.96
CA THR A 64 11.92 -9.03 -16.38
C THR A 64 10.76 -9.45 -17.28
N GLN A 65 9.59 -9.74 -16.70
CA GLN A 65 8.39 -10.12 -17.46
C GLN A 65 7.48 -8.90 -17.64
N ALA A 66 6.76 -8.86 -18.77
CA ALA A 66 5.92 -7.72 -19.14
C ALA A 66 6.69 -6.37 -19.09
N TYR A 67 7.97 -6.38 -19.48
CA TYR A 67 8.88 -5.22 -19.47
C TYR A 67 9.11 -4.58 -18.10
N ASN A 68 8.80 -5.29 -17.01
CA ASN A 68 8.89 -4.77 -15.66
C ASN A 68 9.68 -5.73 -14.74
N TRP A 69 10.20 -5.19 -13.65
CA TRP A 69 10.79 -5.96 -12.54
C TRP A 69 9.94 -5.74 -11.29
N HIS A 70 9.01 -6.66 -11.03
CA HIS A 70 8.04 -6.56 -9.92
C HIS A 70 8.04 -7.82 -9.02
N PRO A 71 9.19 -8.20 -8.40
CA PRO A 71 9.31 -9.43 -7.63
C PRO A 71 8.24 -9.61 -6.55
N LEU A 72 7.94 -8.55 -5.78
CA LEU A 72 6.94 -8.67 -4.71
C LEU A 72 5.51 -8.82 -5.24
N VAL A 73 5.23 -8.28 -6.43
CA VAL A 73 3.91 -8.44 -7.08
C VAL A 73 3.73 -9.89 -7.49
N TRP A 74 4.72 -10.49 -8.15
CA TRP A 74 4.64 -11.90 -8.55
C TRP A 74 4.58 -12.84 -7.35
N ILE A 75 5.37 -12.58 -6.29
CA ILE A 75 5.30 -13.36 -5.04
C ILE A 75 3.92 -13.22 -4.39
N SER A 76 3.31 -12.03 -4.43
CA SER A 76 1.94 -11.82 -3.95
C SER A 76 0.92 -12.63 -4.78
N HIS A 77 1.03 -12.66 -6.10
CA HIS A 77 0.15 -13.47 -6.93
C HIS A 77 0.40 -14.97 -6.79
N MET A 78 1.64 -15.41 -6.54
CA MET A 78 1.95 -16.81 -6.20
C MET A 78 1.21 -17.22 -4.94
N LEU A 79 1.19 -16.36 -3.92
CA LEU A 79 0.41 -16.61 -2.71
C LEU A 79 -1.10 -16.66 -3.02
N ASP A 80 -1.62 -15.73 -3.82
CA ASP A 80 -3.04 -15.76 -4.22
C ASP A 80 -3.37 -17.05 -5.00
N CYS A 81 -2.53 -17.50 -5.93
CA CYS A 81 -2.70 -18.78 -6.63
C CYS A 81 -2.65 -19.97 -5.69
N GLN A 82 -1.79 -19.96 -4.67
CA GLN A 82 -1.73 -21.05 -3.69
C GLN A 82 -2.97 -21.11 -2.81
N LEU A 83 -3.58 -19.97 -2.48
CA LEU A 83 -4.75 -19.89 -1.60
C LEU A 83 -6.08 -20.03 -2.35
N TYR A 84 -6.16 -19.51 -3.56
CA TYR A 84 -7.40 -19.34 -4.32
C TYR A 84 -7.38 -20.04 -5.68
N ASN A 85 -6.26 -20.63 -6.10
CA ASN A 85 -6.03 -21.06 -7.49
C ASN A 85 -6.28 -19.89 -8.48
N LEU A 86 -6.76 -20.20 -9.68
CA LEU A 86 -7.19 -19.21 -10.67
C LEU A 86 -8.65 -18.77 -10.46
N ASN A 87 -9.06 -18.57 -9.21
CA ASN A 87 -10.37 -17.97 -8.90
C ASN A 87 -10.24 -16.44 -8.83
N PRO A 88 -10.78 -15.67 -9.81
CA PRO A 88 -10.63 -14.21 -9.87
C PRO A 88 -11.05 -13.51 -8.58
N ALA A 89 -12.13 -14.00 -7.94
CA ALA A 89 -12.69 -13.39 -6.74
C ALA A 89 -11.67 -13.28 -5.59
N GLY A 90 -10.78 -14.27 -5.44
CA GLY A 90 -9.73 -14.27 -4.43
C GLY A 90 -8.64 -13.24 -4.72
N HIS A 91 -8.21 -13.14 -5.97
CA HIS A 91 -7.20 -12.18 -6.42
C HIS A 91 -7.69 -10.73 -6.28
N HIS A 92 -8.93 -10.46 -6.71
CA HIS A 92 -9.56 -9.16 -6.49
C HIS A 92 -9.72 -8.84 -4.99
N PHE A 93 -10.11 -9.84 -4.18
CA PHE A 93 -10.24 -9.64 -2.73
C PHE A 93 -8.94 -9.19 -2.09
N THR A 94 -7.79 -9.79 -2.46
CA THR A 94 -6.50 -9.35 -1.95
C THR A 94 -6.21 -7.89 -2.36
N ASN A 95 -6.60 -7.43 -3.57
CA ASN A 95 -6.44 -6.00 -3.96
C ASN A 95 -7.28 -5.07 -3.07
N VAL A 96 -8.54 -5.43 -2.85
CA VAL A 96 -9.43 -4.67 -1.97
C VAL A 96 -8.88 -4.64 -0.54
N LEU A 97 -8.31 -5.74 -0.05
CA LEU A 97 -7.67 -5.79 1.26
C LEU A 97 -6.48 -4.81 1.34
N PHE A 98 -5.60 -4.78 0.34
CA PHE A 98 -4.53 -3.77 0.31
C PHE A 98 -5.08 -2.34 0.25
N HIS A 99 -6.14 -2.08 -0.52
CA HIS A 99 -6.75 -0.75 -0.58
C HIS A 99 -7.35 -0.30 0.76
N ILE A 100 -7.99 -1.23 1.50
CA ILE A 100 -8.46 -0.98 2.86
C ILE A 100 -7.25 -0.64 3.75
N VAL A 101 -6.21 -1.48 3.77
CA VAL A 101 -5.01 -1.23 4.59
C VAL A 101 -4.38 0.12 4.24
N ASN A 102 -4.28 0.46 2.97
CA ASN A 102 -3.76 1.75 2.49
C ASN A 102 -4.60 2.92 2.98
N THR A 103 -5.92 2.82 2.88
CA THR A 103 -6.86 3.83 3.39
C THR A 103 -6.66 4.06 4.89
N LEU A 104 -6.57 2.98 5.67
CA LEU A 104 -6.36 3.06 7.11
C LEU A 104 -5.00 3.65 7.46
N LEU A 105 -3.94 3.21 6.77
CA LEU A 105 -2.58 3.75 6.96
C LEU A 105 -2.51 5.23 6.59
N LEU A 106 -3.17 5.65 5.51
CA LEU A 106 -3.23 7.05 5.08
C LEU A 106 -3.84 7.93 6.18
N PHE A 107 -4.99 7.52 6.72
CA PHE A 107 -5.60 8.22 7.86
C PHE A 107 -4.63 8.33 9.05
N LEU A 108 -4.01 7.21 9.44
CA LEU A 108 -3.12 7.17 10.59
C LEU A 108 -1.87 8.04 10.39
N VAL A 109 -1.25 7.98 9.21
CA VAL A 109 -0.06 8.76 8.84
C VAL A 109 -0.39 10.26 8.84
N LEU A 110 -1.45 10.67 8.14
CA LEU A 110 -1.86 12.08 8.08
C LEU A 110 -2.23 12.64 9.46
N ASN A 111 -3.00 11.88 10.25
CA ASN A 111 -3.39 12.30 11.59
C ASN A 111 -2.17 12.38 12.53
N ARG A 112 -1.21 11.47 12.40
CA ARG A 112 0.03 11.47 13.19
C ARG A 112 0.92 12.67 12.86
N MET A 113 0.98 13.05 11.58
CA MET A 113 1.80 14.15 11.08
C MET A 113 1.19 15.52 11.34
N THR A 114 -0.12 15.68 11.11
CA THR A 114 -0.79 16.99 11.12
C THR A 114 -1.59 17.28 12.40
N GLY A 115 -1.90 16.26 13.20
CA GLY A 115 -2.84 16.36 14.32
C GLY A 115 -4.29 16.67 13.91
N SER A 116 -4.58 16.84 12.62
CA SER A 116 -5.88 17.27 12.10
C SER A 116 -6.79 16.06 11.87
N PHE A 117 -7.37 15.54 12.95
CA PHE A 117 -8.15 14.29 12.98
C PHE A 117 -9.23 14.21 11.89
N TRP A 118 -10.17 15.15 11.87
CA TRP A 118 -11.29 15.14 10.92
C TRP A 118 -10.86 15.38 9.48
N ARG A 119 -9.87 16.26 9.25
CA ARG A 119 -9.33 16.50 7.90
C ARG A 119 -8.62 15.26 7.36
N SER A 120 -7.87 14.57 8.21
CA SER A 120 -7.21 13.31 7.86
C SER A 120 -8.23 12.21 7.53
N GLY A 121 -9.32 12.13 8.31
CA GLY A 121 -10.43 11.21 8.04
C GLY A 121 -11.12 11.51 6.71
N PHE A 122 -11.38 12.78 6.42
CA PHE A 122 -11.96 13.21 5.15
C PHE A 122 -11.07 12.86 3.94
N VAL A 123 -9.76 13.15 4.00
CA VAL A 123 -8.82 12.80 2.93
C VAL A 123 -8.74 11.29 2.73
N ALA A 124 -8.73 10.50 3.82
CA ALA A 124 -8.74 9.05 3.72
C ALA A 124 -10.06 8.52 3.12
N ALA A 125 -11.20 9.12 3.46
CA ALA A 125 -12.49 8.76 2.87
C ALA A 125 -12.56 9.10 1.37
N LEU A 126 -12.01 10.26 0.96
CA LEU A 126 -11.87 10.58 -0.45
C LEU A 126 -11.00 9.53 -1.14
N PHE A 127 -9.80 9.24 -0.63
CA PHE A 127 -8.92 8.21 -1.19
C PHE A 127 -9.61 6.83 -1.29
N ALA A 128 -10.38 6.45 -0.26
CA ALA A 128 -11.10 5.18 -0.24
C ALA A 128 -12.13 5.06 -1.37
N LEU A 129 -12.90 6.12 -1.61
CA LEU A 129 -14.12 6.09 -2.42
C LEU A 129 -13.96 6.77 -3.79
N HIS A 130 -12.82 7.41 -4.07
CA HIS A 130 -12.61 8.15 -5.31
C HIS A 130 -12.62 7.20 -6.53
N PRO A 131 -13.39 7.50 -7.59
CA PRO A 131 -13.52 6.63 -8.75
C PRO A 131 -12.21 6.42 -9.52
N LEU A 132 -11.26 7.36 -9.46
CA LEU A 132 -9.92 7.20 -10.07
C LEU A 132 -9.13 6.00 -9.51
N HIS A 133 -9.48 5.48 -8.34
CA HIS A 133 -8.82 4.29 -7.79
C HIS A 133 -9.45 2.98 -8.25
N VAL A 134 -10.58 3.01 -8.96
CA VAL A 134 -11.27 1.78 -9.39
C VAL A 134 -10.37 0.93 -10.27
N GLU A 135 -9.62 1.52 -11.20
CA GLU A 135 -8.68 0.76 -12.04
C GLU A 135 -7.61 0.07 -11.19
N SER A 136 -6.95 0.81 -10.28
CA SER A 136 -5.91 0.25 -9.42
C SER A 136 -6.40 -0.85 -8.48
N VAL A 137 -7.66 -0.80 -8.05
CA VAL A 137 -8.21 -1.74 -7.06
C VAL A 137 -8.93 -2.91 -7.72
N ALA A 138 -9.72 -2.66 -8.75
CA ALA A 138 -10.53 -3.69 -9.40
C ALA A 138 -9.75 -4.53 -10.40
N TRP A 139 -8.63 -4.04 -10.97
CA TRP A 139 -7.83 -4.83 -11.90
C TRP A 139 -6.76 -5.65 -11.17
N VAL A 140 -6.78 -6.99 -11.35
CA VAL A 140 -5.86 -7.91 -10.66
C VAL A 140 -4.39 -7.52 -10.86
N SER A 141 -3.94 -7.29 -12.09
CA SER A 141 -2.53 -6.93 -12.38
C SER A 141 -2.11 -5.55 -11.86
N GLU A 142 -3.06 -4.70 -11.48
CA GLU A 142 -2.78 -3.46 -10.74
C GLU A 142 -2.49 -3.70 -9.25
N ARG A 143 -2.28 -4.97 -8.84
CA ARG A 143 -1.61 -5.35 -7.60
C ARG A 143 -0.36 -4.52 -7.33
N LYS A 144 0.39 -4.20 -8.40
CA LYS A 144 1.59 -3.33 -8.35
C LYS A 144 1.30 -1.96 -7.74
N ASP A 145 0.12 -1.38 -7.96
CA ASP A 145 -0.24 -0.05 -7.49
C ASP A 145 -0.69 -0.07 -6.03
N VAL A 146 -1.57 -0.99 -5.67
CA VAL A 146 -2.02 -1.12 -4.27
C VAL A 146 -0.90 -1.59 -3.34
N LEU A 147 -0.02 -2.48 -3.79
CA LEU A 147 1.11 -2.97 -2.99
C LEU A 147 2.21 -1.91 -2.84
N SER A 148 2.53 -1.17 -3.91
CA SER A 148 3.50 -0.08 -3.84
C SER A 148 3.00 1.08 -2.99
N THR A 149 1.69 1.39 -3.03
CA THR A 149 1.06 2.36 -2.14
C THR A 149 1.15 1.94 -0.67
N PHE A 150 1.00 0.65 -0.38
CA PHE A 150 1.20 0.13 0.99
C PHE A 150 2.61 0.44 1.49
N PHE A 151 3.64 0.09 0.71
CA PHE A 151 5.02 0.37 1.08
C PHE A 151 5.34 1.86 1.14
N TRP A 152 4.73 2.68 0.28
CA TRP A 152 4.83 4.12 0.32
C TRP A 152 4.33 4.68 1.67
N LEU A 153 3.10 4.33 2.05
CA LEU A 153 2.49 4.79 3.30
C LEU A 153 3.18 4.22 4.54
N LEU A 154 3.63 2.97 4.48
CA LEU A 154 4.43 2.35 5.54
C LEU A 154 5.77 3.09 5.72
N THR A 155 6.45 3.43 4.63
CA THR A 155 7.70 4.20 4.66
C THR A 155 7.46 5.57 5.27
N MET A 156 6.38 6.27 4.89
CA MET A 156 5.99 7.54 5.53
C MET A 156 5.72 7.36 7.03
N TRP A 157 5.00 6.32 7.44
CA TRP A 157 4.74 6.03 8.85
C TRP A 157 6.03 5.83 9.65
N LEU A 158 6.93 5.00 9.12
CA LEU A 158 8.24 4.71 9.72
C LEU A 158 9.12 5.97 9.75
N TYR A 159 9.06 6.81 8.73
CA TYR A 159 9.77 8.08 8.67
C TYR A 159 9.34 9.03 9.78
N VAL A 160 8.03 9.21 9.97
CA VAL A 160 7.48 10.05 11.05
C VAL A 160 7.86 9.49 12.43
N HIS A 161 7.98 8.16 12.56
CA HIS A 161 8.49 7.55 13.79
C HIS A 161 9.99 7.83 13.99
N TYR A 162 10.80 7.66 12.95
CA TYR A 162 12.24 7.93 12.98
C TYR A 162 12.56 9.38 13.34
N VAL A 163 11.83 10.35 12.79
CA VAL A 163 12.03 11.78 13.09
C VAL A 163 11.88 12.08 14.58
N ARG A 164 10.95 11.39 15.27
CA ARG A 164 10.75 11.55 16.73
C ARG A 164 11.76 10.76 17.56
N HIS A 165 12.28 9.66 17.01
CA HIS A 165 13.16 8.73 17.69
C HIS A 165 14.29 8.29 16.74
N PRO A 166 15.31 9.14 16.52
CA PRO A 166 16.35 8.87 15.54
C PRO A 166 17.25 7.74 16.03
N ARG A 167 17.01 6.53 15.52
CA ARG A 167 17.77 5.31 15.81
C ARG A 167 18.11 4.59 14.52
N LEU A 168 19.25 3.90 14.48
CA LEU A 168 19.70 3.15 13.30
C LEU A 168 18.65 2.13 12.85
N VAL A 169 18.03 1.40 13.78
CA VAL A 169 16.98 0.41 13.47
C VAL A 169 15.78 1.06 12.76
N ASN A 170 15.39 2.27 13.17
CA ASN A 170 14.28 3.00 12.55
C ASN A 170 14.66 3.46 11.14
N TYR A 171 15.90 3.89 10.93
CA TYR A 171 16.42 4.22 9.60
C TYR A 171 16.46 2.99 8.67
N LEU A 172 16.99 1.86 9.16
CA LEU A 172 17.03 0.61 8.39
C LEU A 172 15.62 0.12 8.04
N SER A 173 14.64 0.33 8.92
CA SER A 173 13.24 -0.02 8.65
C SER A 173 12.65 0.80 7.49
N ILE A 174 12.99 2.09 7.39
CA ILE A 174 12.60 2.95 6.27
C ILE A 174 13.25 2.46 4.98
N MET A 175 14.56 2.20 5.01
CA MET A 175 15.29 1.70 3.84
C MET A 175 14.75 0.36 3.35
N LEU A 176 14.42 -0.55 4.27
CA LEU A 176 13.81 -1.83 3.95
C LEU A 176 12.43 -1.65 3.32
N ALA A 177 11.55 -0.84 3.93
CA ALA A 177 10.22 -0.58 3.37
C ALA A 177 10.28 0.06 1.98
N LEU A 178 11.20 1.01 1.77
CA LEU A 178 11.44 1.64 0.46
C LEU A 178 11.95 0.62 -0.57
N ALA A 179 12.92 -0.23 -0.20
CA ALA A 179 13.46 -1.26 -1.08
C ALA A 179 12.37 -2.27 -1.49
N LEU A 180 11.55 -2.73 -0.55
CA LEU A 180 10.39 -3.59 -0.83
C LEU A 180 9.37 -2.88 -1.73
N GLY A 181 9.12 -1.59 -1.51
CA GLY A 181 8.25 -0.81 -2.36
C GLY A 181 8.76 -0.66 -3.80
N LEU A 182 10.06 -0.43 -3.99
CA LEU A 182 10.70 -0.39 -5.32
C LEU A 182 10.59 -1.73 -6.05
N MET A 183 10.61 -2.84 -5.32
CA MET A 183 10.36 -4.20 -5.81
C MET A 183 8.89 -4.47 -6.17
N ALA A 184 7.97 -3.58 -5.78
CA ALA A 184 6.56 -3.63 -6.19
C ALA A 184 6.31 -2.71 -7.40
N LYS A 185 6.83 -1.48 -7.39
CA LYS A 185 6.74 -0.52 -8.50
C LYS A 185 7.89 0.49 -8.44
N GLN A 186 8.60 0.66 -9.56
CA GLN A 186 9.76 1.57 -9.67
C GLN A 186 9.45 3.05 -9.38
N MET A 187 8.18 3.47 -9.47
CA MET A 187 7.73 4.83 -9.18
C MET A 187 8.15 5.33 -7.78
N LEU A 188 8.36 4.42 -6.83
CA LEU A 188 8.81 4.73 -5.46
C LEU A 188 10.19 5.38 -5.38
N VAL A 189 10.94 5.46 -6.48
CA VAL A 189 12.17 6.27 -6.59
C VAL A 189 11.92 7.75 -6.24
N THR A 190 10.68 8.23 -6.36
CA THR A 190 10.28 9.60 -6.02
C THR A 190 10.01 9.81 -4.53
N LEU A 191 9.79 8.74 -3.75
CA LEU A 191 9.41 8.83 -2.34
C LEU A 191 10.43 9.60 -1.48
N PRO A 192 11.76 9.45 -1.64
CA PRO A 192 12.72 10.27 -0.89
C PRO A 192 12.50 11.79 -1.04
N LEU A 193 12.09 12.26 -2.23
CA LEU A 193 11.77 13.68 -2.44
C LEU A 193 10.53 14.08 -1.64
N VAL A 194 9.52 13.21 -1.58
CA VAL A 194 8.34 13.44 -0.76
C VAL A 194 8.69 13.47 0.73
N LEU A 195 9.59 12.62 1.21
CA LEU A 195 10.06 12.68 2.61
C LEU A 195 10.73 14.02 2.93
N LEU A 196 11.51 14.59 2.00
CA LEU A 196 12.08 15.94 2.16
C LEU A 196 11.00 17.04 2.18
N LEU A 197 9.93 16.89 1.38
CA LEU A 197 8.78 17.80 1.45
C LEU A 197 8.08 17.69 2.81
N LEU A 198 7.95 16.47 3.36
CA LEU A 198 7.39 16.25 4.70
C LEU A 198 8.23 16.90 5.79
N ASP A 199 9.56 16.91 5.65
CA ASP A 199 10.47 17.62 6.55
C ASP A 199 10.23 19.13 6.55
N TYR A 200 9.83 19.71 5.42
CA TYR A 200 9.39 21.11 5.34
C TYR A 200 8.00 21.29 5.98
N TRP A 201 7.01 20.53 5.52
CA TRP A 201 5.67 20.50 6.09
C TRP A 201 5.05 19.11 5.94
N PRO A 202 4.46 18.52 6.99
CA PRO A 202 4.09 19.12 8.27
C PRO A 202 5.08 18.85 9.42
N LEU A 203 6.27 18.28 9.17
CA LEU A 203 7.21 17.91 10.25
C LEU A 203 8.08 19.08 10.73
N GLU A 204 8.12 20.19 10.00
CA GLU A 204 8.74 21.46 10.43
C GLU A 204 10.21 21.34 10.89
N ARG A 205 10.99 20.42 10.29
CA ARG A 205 12.39 20.18 10.66
C ARG A 205 13.35 21.24 10.14
N PHE A 206 13.00 21.93 9.06
CA PHE A 206 13.81 23.03 8.50
C PHE A 206 13.53 24.39 9.18
N THR A 207 12.47 24.51 9.97
CA THR A 207 12.06 25.76 10.65
C THR A 207 12.77 26.02 11.99
N LEU A 208 13.88 25.33 12.26
CA LEU A 208 14.79 25.62 13.38
C LEU A 208 15.54 26.94 13.16
N GLY A 209 14.81 28.04 13.28
CA GLY A 209 15.29 29.42 13.21
C GLY A 209 14.37 30.45 13.89
N ARG A 210 13.25 30.04 14.49
CA ARG A 210 12.48 30.91 15.41
C ARG A 210 12.64 30.41 16.83
N GLN A 211 13.71 30.85 17.49
CA GLN A 211 13.65 31.07 18.93
C GLN A 211 12.57 32.13 19.20
N LYS A 212 11.59 31.77 20.00
CA LYS A 212 10.84 32.67 20.87
C LYS A 212 10.76 32.03 22.24
#